data_AF-A0A428QAG4-F1
#
_entry.id   AF-A0A428QAG4-F1
#
_cell.length_a   1.000
_cell.length_b   1.000
_cell.length_c   1.000
_cell.angle_alpha   90.00
_cell.angle_beta   90.00
_cell.angle_gamma   90.00
#
_symmetry.space_group_name_H-M   'P 1'
#
loop_
_entity.id
_entity.type
_entity.pdbx_description
1 polymer ?
#
loop_
_entity_poly.entity_id
_entity_poly.type
_entity_poly.pdbx_seq_one_letter_code
_entity_poly.pdbx_strand_id
1 'polypeptide(L)'
;MHLIPFLHPKAKDQHVPDNPPGLFKLAGANFIYFPLLFLSLFCYIFGSLFQQTSKIHNVRIAFVDYDGDAIGRAVRIAYAALQGKGFPSLIERSGSEFPTINNLVGAVCRTEYWGALYVVKGASTKLHGALMGDKTYNNSDVMGYVWNEAFYPVTVDSAVSANIKLLSDTARVAYTTANGTANISSITSPAALSAFANPWKLQSINIQPTLQGSRSIYNTVVIIIVLMEQFFYLGTLNGRHAELKVYALLNPYRIIATRNLIALSYTFTSSLLNTGALWAFRAGMGSHLWF
;
A
#
# COMPACT_ATOMS: atom_id res chain seq x y z
N MET A 1 39.04 4.63 51.10
CA MET A 1 38.56 3.78 49.99
C MET A 1 37.66 2.71 50.61
N HIS A 2 36.38 3.03 50.79
CA HIS A 2 35.41 2.12 51.44
C HIS A 2 34.92 1.09 50.42
N LEU A 3 35.22 -0.18 50.68
CA LEU A 3 34.62 -1.32 49.98
C LEU A 3 33.13 -1.39 50.36
N ILE A 4 32.26 -1.22 49.38
CA ILE A 4 30.82 -1.42 49.52
C ILE A 4 30.58 -2.91 49.79
N PRO A 5 29.91 -3.30 50.90
CA PRO A 5 29.61 -4.69 51.17
C PRO A 5 28.59 -5.22 50.17
N PHE A 6 28.83 -6.44 49.72
CA PHE A 6 28.03 -7.21 48.76
C PHE A 6 26.54 -7.20 49.19
N LEU A 7 25.72 -6.43 48.47
CA LEU A 7 24.33 -6.08 48.83
C LEU A 7 23.28 -7.15 48.50
N HIS A 8 23.70 -8.41 48.32
CA HIS A 8 22.76 -9.52 48.16
C HIS A 8 23.11 -10.67 49.11
N PRO A 9 22.23 -11.01 50.07
CA PRO A 9 22.38 -12.26 50.80
C PRO A 9 22.36 -13.38 49.78
N LYS A 10 23.34 -14.29 49.83
CA LYS A 10 23.37 -15.50 49.00
C LYS A 10 22.03 -16.21 49.22
N ALA A 11 21.14 -16.14 48.24
CA ALA A 11 19.97 -17.00 48.18
C ALA A 11 20.52 -18.42 48.21
N LYS A 12 20.41 -19.06 49.37
CA LYS A 12 20.74 -20.47 49.54
C LYS A 12 19.74 -21.19 48.64
N ASP A 13 20.23 -21.93 47.65
CA ASP A 13 19.39 -22.78 46.81
C ASP A 13 18.58 -23.67 47.76
N GLN A 14 17.33 -23.30 48.04
CA GLN A 14 16.40 -24.19 48.70
C GLN A 14 16.11 -25.30 47.70
N HIS A 15 16.01 -26.53 48.20
CA HIS A 15 15.71 -27.70 47.39
C HIS A 15 14.43 -27.42 46.59
N VAL A 16 14.62 -27.11 45.32
CA VAL A 16 13.55 -26.97 44.34
C VAL A 16 12.99 -28.37 44.20
N PRO A 17 11.68 -28.60 44.42
CA PRO A 17 11.11 -29.93 44.23
C PRO A 17 11.51 -30.44 42.84
N ASP A 18 11.91 -31.71 42.75
CA ASP A 18 12.55 -32.38 41.60
C ASP A 18 11.78 -32.27 40.27
N ASN A 19 10.59 -31.68 40.32
CA ASN A 19 9.79 -31.37 39.16
C ASN A 19 9.07 -30.05 39.45
N PRO A 20 9.33 -28.95 38.71
CA PRO A 20 8.38 -27.88 38.54
C PRO A 20 7.57 -28.17 37.27
N PRO A 21 6.63 -29.15 37.27
CA PRO A 21 5.96 -29.61 36.05
C PRO A 21 5.04 -28.54 35.45
N GLY A 22 4.81 -27.43 36.16
CA GLY A 22 4.03 -26.29 35.69
C GLY A 22 4.83 -25.34 34.79
N LEU A 23 5.99 -24.84 35.25
CA LEU A 23 6.68 -23.73 34.58
C LEU A 23 7.14 -24.09 33.16
N PHE A 24 7.83 -25.22 32.99
CA PHE A 24 8.34 -25.63 31.68
C PHE A 24 7.24 -26.07 30.72
N LYS A 25 6.19 -26.71 31.24
CA LYS A 25 5.04 -27.14 30.43
C LYS A 25 4.21 -25.94 29.96
N LEU A 26 3.99 -24.95 30.82
CA LEU A 26 3.30 -23.71 30.45
C LEU A 26 4.16 -22.78 29.58
N ALA A 27 5.47 -22.68 29.86
CA ALA A 27 6.40 -21.90 29.04
C ALA A 27 6.52 -22.49 27.62
N GLY A 28 6.60 -23.82 27.50
CA GLY A 28 6.58 -24.51 26.21
C GLY A 28 5.26 -24.32 25.46
N ALA A 29 4.12 -24.33 26.15
CA ALA A 29 2.83 -24.06 25.52
C ALA A 29 2.74 -22.62 24.96
N ASN A 30 3.19 -21.62 25.72
CA ASN A 30 3.25 -20.22 25.26
C ASN A 30 4.26 -20.02 24.11
N PHE A 31 5.38 -20.75 24.15
CA PHE A 31 6.39 -20.76 23.09
C PHE A 31 5.84 -21.25 21.75
N ILE A 32 4.79 -22.07 21.76
CA ILE A 32 4.11 -22.54 20.54
C ILE A 32 2.95 -21.61 20.18
N TYR A 33 2.17 -21.19 21.17
CA TYR A 33 0.95 -20.40 20.97
C TYR A 33 1.23 -19.04 20.31
N PHE A 34 2.17 -18.26 20.84
CA PHE A 34 2.44 -16.91 20.33
C PHE A 34 2.98 -16.94 18.90
N PRO A 35 4.01 -17.72 18.54
CA PRO A 35 4.50 -17.76 17.17
C PRO A 35 3.45 -18.24 16.17
N LEU A 36 2.59 -19.21 16.54
CA LEU A 36 1.50 -19.63 15.68
C LEU A 36 0.43 -18.55 15.48
N LEU A 37 0.06 -17.83 16.54
CA LEU A 37 -0.91 -16.74 16.47
C LEU A 37 -0.38 -15.60 15.58
N PHE A 38 0.86 -15.19 15.80
CA PHE A 38 1.49 -14.13 15.02
C PHE A 38 1.77 -14.57 13.58
N LEU A 39 2.21 -15.81 13.35
CA LEU A 39 2.32 -16.39 12.00
C LEU A 39 0.97 -16.40 11.29
N SER A 40 -0.12 -16.76 11.97
CA SER A 40 -1.47 -16.76 11.39
C SER A 40 -1.88 -15.34 11.00
N LEU A 41 -1.60 -14.35 11.85
CA LEU A 41 -1.85 -12.95 11.56
C LEU A 41 -1.03 -12.45 10.36
N PHE A 42 0.25 -12.81 10.29
CA PHE A 42 1.12 -12.52 9.14
C PHE A 42 0.60 -13.16 7.86
N CYS A 43 0.28 -14.44 7.89
CA CYS A 43 -0.32 -15.15 6.77
C CYS A 43 -1.66 -14.55 6.36
N TYR A 44 -2.47 -14.07 7.30
CA TYR A 44 -3.73 -13.37 7.00
C TYR A 44 -3.48 -12.04 6.29
N ILE A 45 -2.60 -11.19 6.83
CA ILE A 45 -2.28 -9.88 6.25
C ILE A 45 -1.66 -10.07 4.87
N PHE A 46 -0.58 -10.85 4.75
CA PHE A 46 0.08 -11.07 3.46
C PHE A 46 -0.79 -11.86 2.48
N GLY A 47 -1.59 -12.82 2.98
CA GLY A 47 -2.54 -13.58 2.17
C GLY A 47 -3.67 -12.72 1.60
N SER A 48 -4.18 -11.76 2.36
CA SER A 48 -5.20 -10.80 1.88
C SER A 48 -4.71 -9.92 0.72
N LEU A 49 -3.39 -9.75 0.62
CA LEU A 49 -2.72 -8.97 -0.42
C LEU A 49 -2.18 -9.82 -1.56
N PHE A 50 -2.09 -11.13 -1.34
CA PHE A 50 -1.46 -12.02 -2.29
C PHE A 50 -2.20 -11.97 -3.62
N GLN A 51 -1.45 -11.65 -4.69
CA GLN A 51 -1.99 -11.49 -6.05
C GLN A 51 -3.00 -10.35 -6.23
N GLN A 52 -3.03 -9.34 -5.35
CA GLN A 52 -3.92 -8.21 -5.53
C GLN A 52 -3.72 -7.50 -6.88
N THR A 53 -2.47 -7.39 -7.35
CA THR A 53 -2.14 -6.79 -8.65
C THR A 53 -2.71 -7.58 -9.84
N SER A 54 -2.88 -8.90 -9.74
CA SER A 54 -3.46 -9.70 -10.84
C SER A 54 -4.99 -9.65 -10.87
N LYS A 55 -5.62 -9.15 -9.79
CA LYS A 55 -7.06 -8.95 -9.66
C LYS A 55 -7.47 -7.48 -9.79
N ILE A 56 -6.55 -6.61 -10.14
CA ILE A 56 -6.83 -5.16 -10.23
C ILE A 56 -7.83 -4.84 -11.33
N HIS A 57 -8.02 -5.71 -12.32
CA HIS A 57 -9.10 -5.61 -13.30
C HIS A 57 -10.51 -5.60 -12.67
N ASN A 58 -10.69 -6.06 -11.43
CA ASN A 58 -11.97 -5.92 -10.71
C ASN A 58 -12.22 -4.51 -10.18
N VAL A 59 -11.19 -3.64 -10.16
CA VAL A 59 -11.33 -2.22 -9.84
C VAL A 59 -12.00 -1.55 -11.03
N ARG A 60 -13.21 -1.05 -10.81
CA ARG A 60 -14.00 -0.33 -11.82
C ARG A 60 -13.75 1.15 -11.72
N ILE A 61 -13.32 1.76 -12.82
CA ILE A 61 -13.09 3.19 -12.94
C ILE A 61 -14.06 3.74 -13.98
N ALA A 62 -14.88 4.72 -13.62
CA ALA A 62 -15.77 5.36 -14.59
C ALA A 62 -14.97 6.21 -15.58
N PHE A 63 -15.25 6.12 -16.87
CA PHE A 63 -14.71 7.01 -17.88
C PHE A 63 -15.82 7.81 -18.52
N VAL A 64 -15.71 9.14 -18.46
CA VAL A 64 -16.69 10.07 -19.06
C VAL A 64 -15.99 11.02 -20.02
N ASP A 65 -16.33 10.88 -21.30
CA ASP A 65 -15.83 11.74 -22.36
C ASP A 65 -16.84 12.87 -22.63
N TYR A 66 -16.62 14.05 -22.04
CA TYR A 66 -17.48 15.22 -22.31
C TYR A 66 -17.13 15.93 -23.62
N ASP A 67 -15.99 15.59 -24.21
CA ASP A 67 -15.48 16.18 -25.44
C ASP A 67 -16.01 15.43 -26.67
N GLY A 68 -16.03 14.10 -26.61
CA GLY A 68 -16.51 13.23 -27.68
C GLY A 68 -15.61 13.17 -28.91
N ASP A 69 -14.38 13.70 -28.82
CA ASP A 69 -13.50 13.92 -29.96
C ASP A 69 -12.10 13.26 -29.78
N ALA A 70 -11.06 13.85 -30.36
CA ALA A 70 -9.75 13.22 -30.58
C ALA A 70 -9.08 12.77 -29.28
N ILE A 71 -9.18 13.54 -28.20
CA ILE A 71 -8.60 13.19 -26.89
C ILE A 71 -9.32 11.99 -26.29
N GLY A 72 -10.65 11.97 -26.31
CA GLY A 72 -11.44 10.83 -25.85
C GLY A 72 -11.16 9.56 -26.67
N ARG A 73 -10.99 9.68 -27.99
CA ARG A 73 -10.56 8.56 -28.85
C ARG A 73 -9.16 8.07 -28.48
N ALA A 74 -8.22 8.96 -28.22
CA ALA A 74 -6.87 8.60 -27.81
C ALA A 74 -6.86 7.82 -26.48
N VAL A 75 -7.72 8.18 -25.52
CA VAL A 75 -7.90 7.41 -24.28
C VAL A 75 -8.44 6.01 -24.55
N ARG A 76 -9.44 5.85 -25.43
CA ARG A 76 -9.98 4.53 -25.80
C ARG A 76 -8.92 3.65 -26.48
N ILE A 77 -8.11 4.22 -27.38
CA ILE A 77 -7.00 3.51 -28.04
C ILE A 77 -5.94 3.08 -27.01
N ALA A 78 -5.56 3.99 -26.10
CA ALA A 78 -4.60 3.70 -25.06
C ALA A 78 -5.11 2.60 -24.10
N TYR A 79 -6.38 2.65 -23.71
CA TYR A 79 -6.99 1.63 -22.88
C TYR A 79 -7.03 0.27 -23.60
N ALA A 80 -7.35 0.24 -24.91
CA ALA A 80 -7.34 -1.00 -25.68
C ALA A 80 -5.95 -1.66 -25.73
N ALA A 81 -4.88 -0.87 -25.67
CA ALA A 81 -3.50 -1.36 -25.61
C ALA A 81 -3.05 -1.80 -24.20
N LEU A 82 -3.61 -1.20 -23.15
CA LEU A 82 -3.22 -1.44 -21.75
C LEU A 82 -4.14 -2.44 -21.01
N GLN A 83 -5.33 -2.70 -21.52
CA GLN A 83 -6.30 -3.60 -20.89
C GLN A 83 -5.71 -5.00 -20.66
N GLY A 84 -5.96 -5.55 -19.48
CA GLY A 84 -5.46 -6.86 -19.09
C GLY A 84 -5.67 -7.13 -17.61
N LYS A 85 -5.22 -8.29 -17.14
CA LYS A 85 -5.41 -8.70 -15.72
C LYS A 85 -4.76 -7.73 -14.72
N GLY A 86 -3.72 -7.03 -15.14
CA GLY A 86 -2.95 -6.06 -14.35
C GLY A 86 -3.40 -4.60 -14.49
N PHE A 87 -4.53 -4.33 -15.17
CA PHE A 87 -5.04 -2.98 -15.38
C PHE A 87 -6.50 -2.86 -14.90
N PRO A 88 -6.91 -1.77 -14.23
CA PRO A 88 -8.29 -1.54 -13.81
C PRO A 88 -9.27 -1.57 -14.98
N SER A 89 -10.49 -2.07 -14.74
CA SER A 89 -11.55 -2.00 -15.76
C SER A 89 -12.05 -0.56 -15.91
N LEU A 90 -11.87 0.00 -17.10
CA LEU A 90 -12.41 1.29 -17.47
C LEU A 90 -13.84 1.12 -18.00
N ILE A 91 -14.81 1.67 -17.28
CA ILE A 91 -16.24 1.58 -17.61
C ILE A 91 -16.68 2.90 -18.25
N GLU A 92 -16.91 2.88 -19.55
CA GLU A 92 -17.37 4.06 -20.27
C GLU A 92 -18.82 4.40 -19.90
N ARG A 93 -19.06 5.68 -19.58
CA ARG A 93 -20.36 6.23 -19.22
C ARG A 93 -20.63 7.49 -20.03
N SER A 94 -21.91 7.72 -20.31
CA SER A 94 -22.33 8.90 -21.06
C SER A 94 -22.19 10.14 -20.18
N GLY A 95 -21.74 11.27 -20.76
CA GLY A 95 -21.80 12.56 -20.10
C GLY A 95 -23.22 13.02 -19.73
N SER A 96 -24.26 12.40 -20.30
CA SER A 96 -25.65 12.63 -19.90
C SER A 96 -26.02 12.02 -18.54
N GLU A 97 -25.37 10.92 -18.16
CA GLU A 97 -25.54 10.26 -16.85
C GLU A 97 -24.86 11.07 -15.73
N PHE A 98 -23.77 11.76 -16.08
CA PHE A 98 -23.04 12.65 -15.19
C PHE A 98 -22.95 14.07 -15.78
N PRO A 99 -24.02 14.90 -15.76
CA PRO A 99 -23.98 16.23 -16.38
C PRO A 99 -22.91 17.18 -15.82
N THR A 100 -22.46 16.95 -14.58
CA THR A 100 -21.41 17.73 -13.94
C THR A 100 -20.35 16.84 -13.33
N ILE A 101 -19.12 17.37 -13.22
CA ILE A 101 -18.01 16.70 -12.53
C ILE A 101 -18.39 16.38 -11.06
N ASN A 102 -19.22 17.22 -10.41
CA ASN A 102 -19.68 16.96 -9.04
C ASN A 102 -20.54 15.69 -8.92
N ASN A 103 -21.31 15.34 -9.96
CA ASN A 103 -22.07 14.09 -9.97
C ASN A 103 -21.11 12.88 -10.02
N LEU A 104 -20.02 13.01 -10.78
CA LEU A 104 -18.97 12.01 -10.87
C LEU A 104 -18.22 11.85 -9.54
N VAL A 105 -17.93 12.97 -8.86
CA VAL A 105 -17.40 12.99 -7.48
C VAL A 105 -18.35 12.26 -6.53
N GLY A 106 -19.65 12.55 -6.60
CA GLY A 106 -20.65 11.87 -5.78
C GLY A 106 -20.72 10.36 -6.00
N ALA A 107 -20.56 9.89 -7.24
CA ALA A 107 -20.53 8.46 -7.55
C ALA A 107 -19.29 7.75 -6.99
N VAL A 108 -18.12 8.41 -7.03
CA VAL A 108 -16.89 7.92 -6.38
C VAL A 108 -17.03 7.93 -4.85
N CYS A 109 -17.64 8.97 -4.28
CA CYS A 109 -17.94 9.02 -2.83
C CYS A 109 -18.85 7.88 -2.37
N ARG A 110 -19.84 7.48 -3.19
CA ARG A 110 -20.77 6.38 -2.90
C ARG A 110 -20.20 5.00 -3.21
N THR A 111 -18.92 4.90 -3.59
CA THR A 111 -18.24 3.65 -3.93
C THR A 111 -18.87 2.88 -5.10
N GLU A 112 -19.68 3.55 -5.94
CA GLU A 112 -20.22 2.96 -7.18
C GLU A 112 -19.08 2.65 -8.17
N TYR A 113 -18.06 3.51 -8.16
CA TYR A 113 -16.79 3.34 -8.84
C TYR A 113 -15.66 3.62 -7.85
N TRP A 114 -14.53 2.95 -8.05
CA TRP A 114 -13.35 3.18 -7.23
C TRP A 114 -12.72 4.55 -7.53
N GLY A 115 -12.75 4.96 -8.79
CA GLY A 115 -12.35 6.29 -9.22
C GLY A 115 -13.04 6.65 -10.53
N ALA A 116 -12.75 7.84 -11.03
CA ALA A 116 -13.29 8.28 -12.31
C ALA A 116 -12.27 9.08 -13.11
N LEU A 117 -12.25 8.88 -14.42
CA LEU A 117 -11.45 9.61 -15.39
C LEU A 117 -12.42 10.37 -16.29
N TYR A 118 -12.15 11.65 -16.55
CA TYR A 118 -12.98 12.43 -17.46
C TYR A 118 -12.15 13.31 -18.39
N VAL A 119 -12.69 13.58 -19.57
CA VAL A 119 -12.15 14.56 -20.54
C VAL A 119 -13.07 15.76 -20.56
N VAL A 120 -12.51 16.96 -20.42
CA VAL A 120 -13.26 18.23 -20.37
C VAL A 120 -13.86 18.54 -21.74
N LYS A 121 -15.07 19.11 -21.76
CA LYS A 121 -15.75 19.52 -22.99
C LYS A 121 -14.95 20.57 -23.76
N GLY A 122 -14.74 20.34 -25.07
CA GLY A 122 -14.01 21.25 -25.96
C GLY A 122 -12.49 21.17 -25.81
N ALA A 123 -11.97 20.18 -25.09
CA ALA A 123 -10.53 20.03 -24.87
C ALA A 123 -9.78 19.75 -26.18
N SER A 124 -10.32 18.93 -27.08
CA SER A 124 -9.70 18.66 -28.39
C SER A 124 -9.61 19.93 -29.23
N THR A 125 -10.66 20.76 -29.24
CA THR A 125 -10.68 22.02 -30.00
C THR A 125 -9.68 23.04 -29.44
N LYS A 126 -9.62 23.18 -28.12
CA LYS A 126 -8.63 24.05 -27.44
C LYS A 126 -7.19 23.60 -27.75
N LEU A 127 -6.93 22.30 -27.68
CA LEU A 127 -5.61 21.74 -27.99
C LEU A 127 -5.25 21.96 -29.47
N HIS A 128 -6.20 21.76 -30.39
CA HIS A 128 -5.99 22.04 -31.80
C HIS A 128 -5.66 23.51 -32.07
N GLY A 129 -6.38 24.45 -31.44
CA GLY A 129 -6.07 25.88 -31.51
C GLY A 129 -4.67 26.21 -30.97
N ALA A 130 -4.27 25.57 -29.86
CA ALA A 130 -2.93 25.71 -29.29
C ALA A 130 -1.83 25.29 -30.27
N LEU A 131 -2.07 24.19 -30.99
CA LEU A 131 -1.16 23.67 -32.01
C LEU A 131 -1.06 24.58 -33.24
N MET A 132 -2.09 25.40 -33.49
CA MET A 132 -2.05 26.49 -34.49
C MET A 132 -1.44 27.80 -33.96
N GLY A 133 -1.05 27.85 -32.68
CA GLY A 133 -0.35 28.97 -32.06
C GLY A 133 -1.16 29.82 -31.08
N ASP A 134 -2.34 29.36 -30.66
CA ASP A 134 -3.08 29.99 -29.56
C ASP A 134 -2.29 29.89 -28.24
N LYS A 135 -2.15 31.03 -27.55
CA LYS A 135 -1.43 31.16 -26.27
C LYS A 135 -2.33 30.99 -25.06
N THR A 136 -3.65 30.93 -25.24
CA THR A 136 -4.63 30.84 -24.15
C THR A 136 -4.81 29.40 -23.62
N TYR A 137 -4.12 28.44 -24.23
CA TYR A 137 -4.23 27.04 -23.90
C TYR A 137 -3.69 26.71 -22.52
N ASN A 138 -4.53 26.06 -21.70
CA ASN A 138 -4.14 25.51 -20.42
C ASN A 138 -4.16 23.97 -20.47
N ASN A 139 -2.98 23.37 -20.36
CA ASN A 139 -2.82 21.91 -20.41
C ASN A 139 -3.43 21.17 -19.21
N SER A 140 -3.81 21.88 -18.14
CA SER A 140 -4.43 21.28 -16.95
C SER A 140 -5.97 21.23 -17.05
N ASP A 141 -6.58 21.92 -18.02
CA ASP A 141 -8.04 21.96 -18.27
C ASP A 141 -8.44 21.03 -19.42
N VAL A 142 -7.95 19.79 -19.37
CA VAL A 142 -8.10 18.81 -20.46
C VAL A 142 -8.68 17.51 -19.95
N MET A 143 -8.08 16.94 -18.91
CA MET A 143 -8.55 15.71 -18.31
C MET A 143 -8.30 15.70 -16.81
N GLY A 144 -9.23 15.08 -16.09
CA GLY A 144 -9.13 14.94 -14.65
C GLY A 144 -9.41 13.52 -14.18
N TYR A 145 -8.83 13.19 -13.04
CA TYR A 145 -8.97 11.95 -12.32
C TYR A 145 -9.51 12.22 -10.92
N VAL A 146 -10.67 11.67 -10.61
CA VAL A 146 -11.33 11.76 -9.31
C VAL A 146 -11.11 10.46 -8.56
N TRP A 147 -10.70 10.57 -7.30
CA TRP A 147 -10.47 9.42 -6.43
C TRP A 147 -10.62 9.80 -4.96
N ASN A 148 -10.83 8.79 -4.12
CA ASN A 148 -11.05 8.99 -2.69
C ASN A 148 -9.99 8.27 -1.86
N GLU A 149 -8.97 8.98 -1.40
CA GLU A 149 -7.87 8.38 -0.64
C GLU A 149 -8.35 7.61 0.61
N ALA A 150 -9.43 8.05 1.27
CA ALA A 150 -9.95 7.39 2.46
C ALA A 150 -10.54 5.98 2.21
N PHE A 151 -10.94 5.67 0.98
CA PHE A 151 -11.55 4.37 0.63
C PHE A 151 -10.61 3.45 -0.15
N TYR A 152 -9.43 3.92 -0.57
CA TYR A 152 -8.45 3.06 -1.20
C TYR A 152 -7.68 2.31 -0.13
N PRO A 153 -7.70 0.96 -0.11
CA PRO A 153 -6.68 0.22 0.59
C PRO A 153 -5.34 0.71 0.08
N VAL A 154 -4.40 0.93 1.01
CA VAL A 154 -3.03 1.39 0.76
C VAL A 154 -2.37 0.80 -0.50
N THR A 155 -2.63 -0.47 -0.78
CA THR A 155 -2.07 -1.20 -1.92
C THR A 155 -2.74 -0.89 -3.26
N VAL A 156 -4.04 -0.56 -3.26
CA VAL A 156 -4.79 -0.16 -4.47
C VAL A 156 -4.38 1.23 -4.93
N ASP A 157 -4.09 2.14 -3.99
CA ASP A 157 -3.72 3.53 -4.29
C ASP A 157 -2.56 3.62 -5.29
N SER A 158 -1.42 2.99 -4.96
CA SER A 158 -0.25 3.01 -5.83
C SER A 158 -0.47 2.32 -7.17
N ALA A 159 -1.29 1.26 -7.21
CA ALA A 159 -1.52 0.50 -8.42
C ALA A 159 -2.55 1.18 -9.34
N VAL A 160 -3.57 1.84 -8.81
CA VAL A 160 -4.59 2.53 -9.61
C VAL A 160 -4.11 3.90 -10.07
N SER A 161 -3.52 4.71 -9.18
CA SER A 161 -3.00 6.03 -9.56
C SER A 161 -1.87 5.92 -10.60
N ALA A 162 -0.96 4.96 -10.45
CA ALA A 162 0.09 4.70 -11.43
C ALA A 162 -0.50 4.22 -12.77
N ASN A 163 -1.51 3.35 -12.74
CA ASN A 163 -2.18 2.88 -13.95
C ASN A 163 -2.96 3.98 -14.68
N ILE A 164 -3.65 4.88 -13.96
CA ILE A 164 -4.34 6.01 -14.59
C ILE A 164 -3.35 7.03 -15.16
N LYS A 165 -2.23 7.27 -14.48
CA LYS A 165 -1.15 8.09 -15.02
C LYS A 165 -0.56 7.46 -16.29
N LEU A 166 -0.28 6.16 -16.26
CA LEU A 166 0.18 5.40 -17.42
C LEU A 166 -0.82 5.50 -18.58
N LEU A 167 -2.13 5.37 -18.32
CA LEU A 167 -3.17 5.53 -19.33
C LEU A 167 -3.16 6.93 -19.94
N SER A 168 -3.04 7.98 -19.12
CA SER A 168 -2.91 9.36 -19.62
C SER A 168 -1.67 9.51 -20.51
N ASP A 169 -0.52 8.99 -20.09
CA ASP A 169 0.73 9.10 -20.85
C ASP A 169 0.68 8.28 -22.15
N THR A 170 0.11 7.08 -22.13
CA THR A 170 -0.12 6.28 -23.36
C THR A 170 -1.15 6.94 -24.27
N ALA A 171 -2.17 7.60 -23.72
CA ALA A 171 -3.12 8.39 -24.51
C ALA A 171 -2.45 9.59 -25.19
N ARG A 172 -1.45 10.23 -24.56
CA ARG A 172 -0.65 11.29 -25.20
C ARG A 172 0.07 10.77 -26.44
N VAL A 173 0.69 9.60 -26.32
CA VAL A 173 1.36 8.93 -27.45
C VAL A 173 0.35 8.51 -28.52
N ALA A 174 -0.80 7.99 -28.13
CA ALA A 174 -1.86 7.62 -29.07
C ALA A 174 -2.41 8.86 -29.82
N TYR A 175 -2.53 10.00 -29.15
CA TYR A 175 -2.98 11.24 -29.78
C TYR A 175 -1.97 11.78 -30.80
N THR A 176 -0.67 11.72 -30.49
CA THR A 176 0.37 12.21 -31.41
C THR A 176 0.59 11.30 -32.60
N THR A 177 0.44 9.98 -32.43
CA THR A 177 0.61 8.98 -33.49
C THR A 177 -0.65 8.74 -34.32
N ALA A 178 -1.84 9.01 -33.77
CA ALA A 178 -3.10 9.00 -34.51
C ALA A 178 -3.34 10.33 -35.23
N ASN A 179 -4.48 10.42 -35.95
CA ASN A 179 -4.91 11.61 -36.69
C ASN A 179 -5.11 12.90 -35.85
N GLY A 180 -4.77 12.90 -34.55
CA GLY A 180 -4.79 14.11 -33.72
C GLY A 180 -3.83 15.20 -34.20
N THR A 181 -2.77 14.82 -34.92
CA THR A 181 -1.77 15.73 -35.50
C THR A 181 -1.80 15.79 -37.03
N ALA A 182 -2.67 15.02 -37.69
CA ALA A 182 -2.66 14.82 -39.14
C ALA A 182 -2.83 16.11 -39.97
N ASN A 183 -3.41 17.16 -39.40
CA ASN A 183 -3.61 18.45 -40.07
C ASN A 183 -2.54 19.51 -39.71
N ILE A 184 -1.48 19.14 -38.98
CA ILE A 184 -0.42 20.06 -38.55
C ILE A 184 0.82 19.81 -39.41
N SER A 185 0.98 20.64 -40.45
CA SER A 185 2.10 20.55 -41.39
C SER A 185 3.36 21.26 -40.91
N SER A 186 3.24 22.23 -39.98
CA SER A 186 4.39 22.91 -39.36
C SER A 186 4.03 23.53 -38.01
N ILE A 187 4.95 23.43 -37.05
CA ILE A 187 4.85 24.09 -35.74
C ILE A 187 5.67 25.37 -35.80
N THR A 188 5.00 26.52 -35.84
CA THR A 188 5.63 27.82 -36.10
C THR A 188 5.79 28.71 -34.86
N SER A 189 5.12 28.39 -33.75
CA SER A 189 5.15 29.21 -32.54
C SER A 189 5.66 28.43 -31.31
N PRO A 190 6.30 29.11 -30.34
CA PRO A 190 6.70 28.48 -29.07
C PRO A 190 5.52 27.89 -28.28
N ALA A 191 4.33 28.52 -28.39
CA ALA A 191 3.11 28.02 -27.77
C ALA A 191 2.66 26.68 -28.39
N ALA A 192 2.66 26.59 -29.72
CA ALA A 192 2.38 25.35 -30.43
C ALA A 192 3.39 24.25 -30.11
N LEU A 193 4.69 24.58 -29.98
CA LEU A 193 5.71 23.62 -29.56
C LEU A 193 5.46 23.13 -28.14
N SER A 194 5.07 24.02 -27.22
CA SER A 194 4.76 23.64 -25.84
C SER A 194 3.51 22.75 -25.74
N ALA A 195 2.47 23.05 -26.52
CA ALA A 195 1.25 22.25 -26.60
C ALA A 195 1.51 20.89 -27.26
N PHE A 196 2.43 20.81 -28.22
CA PHE A 196 2.83 19.54 -28.81
C PHE A 196 3.66 18.69 -27.85
N ALA A 197 4.63 19.28 -27.15
CA ALA A 197 5.49 18.56 -26.21
C ALA A 197 4.72 18.07 -24.97
N ASN A 198 3.77 18.87 -24.49
CA ASN A 198 2.96 18.54 -23.32
C ASN A 198 1.50 18.90 -23.54
N PRO A 199 0.76 18.08 -24.31
CA PRO A 199 -0.61 18.40 -24.73
C PRO A 199 -1.54 18.47 -23.53
N TRP A 200 -1.39 17.61 -22.52
CA TRP A 200 -2.16 17.74 -21.30
C TRP A 200 -1.44 17.22 -20.08
N LYS A 201 -1.87 17.72 -18.92
CA LYS A 201 -1.48 17.25 -17.60
C LYS A 201 -2.73 16.68 -16.92
N LEU A 202 -2.65 15.43 -16.49
CA LEU A 202 -3.71 14.80 -15.71
C LEU A 202 -3.89 15.54 -14.38
N GLN A 203 -5.06 16.16 -14.18
CA GLN A 203 -5.42 16.76 -12.90
C GLN A 203 -5.95 15.69 -11.95
N SER A 204 -5.46 15.64 -10.70
CA SER A 204 -6.00 14.76 -9.68
C SER A 204 -6.91 15.53 -8.71
N ILE A 205 -8.10 15.00 -8.49
CA ILE A 205 -9.08 15.49 -7.51
C ILE A 205 -9.18 14.40 -6.44
N ASN A 206 -8.56 14.65 -5.29
CA ASN A 206 -8.66 13.79 -4.12
C ASN A 206 -9.80 14.28 -3.24
N ILE A 207 -10.80 13.43 -3.03
CA ILE A 207 -12.01 13.75 -2.27
C ILE A 207 -11.71 13.92 -0.77
N GLN A 208 -10.86 13.06 -0.21
CA GLN A 208 -10.57 13.07 1.23
C GLN A 208 -9.09 12.76 1.46
N PRO A 209 -8.22 13.79 1.39
CA PRO A 209 -6.79 13.63 1.63
C PRO A 209 -6.50 13.06 3.01
N THR A 210 -5.64 12.04 3.09
CA THR A 210 -5.22 11.47 4.38
C THR A 210 -3.78 11.84 4.69
N LEU A 211 -3.50 12.16 5.97
CA LEU A 211 -2.16 12.52 6.43
C LEU A 211 -1.22 11.30 6.57
N GLN A 212 -1.79 10.11 6.59
CA GLN A 212 -1.07 8.86 6.81
C GLN A 212 -0.85 8.21 5.45
N GLY A 213 0.23 8.63 4.78
CA GLY A 213 0.58 8.13 3.45
C GLY A 213 0.52 6.61 3.40
N SER A 214 -0.16 6.10 2.37
CA SER A 214 -0.53 4.70 2.19
C SER A 214 0.66 3.76 2.47
N ARG A 215 1.81 3.99 1.82
CA ARG A 215 3.02 3.15 2.01
C ARG A 215 3.59 3.09 3.43
N SER A 216 3.36 4.09 4.29
CA SER A 216 3.93 4.10 5.64
C SER A 216 3.31 3.03 6.52
N ILE A 217 2.00 2.77 6.39
CA ILE A 217 1.29 1.87 7.31
C ILE A 217 1.81 0.44 7.17
N TYR A 218 2.18 -0.04 5.99
CA TYR A 218 2.62 -1.43 5.80
C TYR A 218 3.97 -1.72 6.46
N ASN A 219 4.97 -0.87 6.19
CA ASN A 219 6.30 -1.03 6.77
C ASN A 219 6.23 -0.83 8.29
N THR A 220 5.36 0.04 8.79
CA THR A 220 5.20 0.24 10.24
C THR A 220 4.40 -0.89 10.90
N VAL A 221 3.32 -1.39 10.30
CA VAL A 221 2.48 -2.46 10.89
C VAL A 221 3.24 -3.77 11.00
N VAL A 222 4.01 -4.16 9.98
CA VAL A 222 4.84 -5.38 10.07
C VAL A 222 5.84 -5.28 11.22
N ILE A 223 6.56 -4.15 11.32
CA ILE A 223 7.51 -3.91 12.41
C ILE A 223 6.79 -3.90 13.77
N ILE A 224 5.64 -3.23 13.89
CA ILE A 224 4.85 -3.18 15.12
C ILE A 224 4.40 -4.58 15.53
N ILE A 225 3.93 -5.41 14.61
CA ILE A 225 3.48 -6.78 14.90
C ILE A 225 4.65 -7.63 15.42
N VAL A 226 5.84 -7.53 14.80
CA VAL A 226 7.07 -8.22 15.31
C VAL A 226 7.44 -7.72 16.70
N LEU A 227 7.36 -6.42 16.97
CA LEU A 227 7.65 -5.86 18.29
C LEU A 227 6.63 -6.30 19.35
N MET A 228 5.35 -6.32 18.98
CA MET A 228 4.25 -6.79 19.84
C MET A 228 4.40 -8.28 20.17
N GLU A 229 4.81 -9.11 19.21
CA GLU A 229 5.09 -10.54 19.42
C GLU A 229 6.11 -10.74 20.55
N GLN A 230 7.23 -10.02 20.51
CA GLN A 230 8.27 -10.09 21.54
C GLN A 230 7.75 -9.56 22.88
N PHE A 231 7.04 -8.43 22.86
CA PHE A 231 6.51 -7.80 24.06
C PHE A 231 5.53 -8.70 24.83
N PHE A 232 4.55 -9.31 24.16
CA PHE A 232 3.56 -10.16 24.81
C PHE A 232 4.18 -11.45 25.37
N TYR A 233 5.15 -12.03 24.66
CA TYR A 233 5.85 -13.22 25.12
C TYR A 233 6.67 -12.93 26.38
N LEU A 234 7.50 -11.88 26.37
CA LEU A 234 8.27 -11.41 27.53
C LEU A 234 7.37 -11.00 28.69
N GLY A 235 6.27 -10.30 28.42
CA GLY A 235 5.29 -9.89 29.43
C GLY A 235 4.66 -11.09 30.14
N THR A 236 4.27 -12.11 29.37
CA THR A 236 3.70 -13.35 29.91
C THR A 236 4.73 -14.12 30.75
N LEU A 237 5.96 -14.25 30.26
CA LEU A 237 7.05 -14.88 31.02
C LEU A 237 7.32 -14.15 32.34
N ASN A 238 7.41 -12.82 32.31
CA ASN A 238 7.64 -12.01 33.50
C ASN A 238 6.52 -12.15 34.53
N GLY A 239 5.26 -12.11 34.09
CA GLY A 239 4.10 -12.30 34.97
C GLY A 239 4.14 -13.66 35.67
N ARG A 240 4.47 -14.74 34.95
CA ARG A 240 4.59 -16.08 35.52
C ARG A 240 5.78 -16.23 36.47
N HIS A 241 6.93 -15.62 36.16
CA HIS A 241 8.07 -15.63 37.08
C HIS A 241 7.77 -14.90 38.39
N ALA A 242 6.92 -13.86 38.35
CA ALA A 242 6.45 -13.18 39.55
C ALA A 242 5.48 -14.04 40.37
N GLU A 243 4.49 -14.68 39.73
CA GLU A 243 3.53 -15.60 40.40
C GLU A 243 4.24 -16.76 41.12
N LEU A 244 5.23 -17.37 40.46
CA LEU A 244 5.98 -18.51 40.99
C LEU A 244 7.15 -18.11 41.92
N LYS A 245 7.29 -16.82 42.24
CA LYS A 245 8.36 -16.25 43.09
C LYS A 245 9.77 -16.73 42.68
N VAL A 246 9.98 -16.97 41.38
CA VAL A 246 11.21 -17.57 40.84
C VAL A 246 12.43 -16.71 41.17
N TYR A 247 12.26 -15.38 41.16
CA TYR A 247 13.31 -14.41 41.50
C TYR A 247 13.74 -14.43 42.98
N ALA A 248 12.92 -14.98 43.87
CA ALA A 248 13.23 -15.10 45.29
C ALA A 248 13.85 -16.46 45.65
N LEU A 249 13.65 -17.48 44.81
CA LEU A 249 13.97 -18.88 45.13
C LEU A 249 15.20 -19.41 44.37
N LEU A 250 15.54 -18.83 43.22
CA LEU A 250 16.65 -19.30 42.38
C LEU A 250 17.85 -18.37 42.41
N ASN A 251 19.04 -18.95 42.28
CA ASN A 251 20.28 -18.22 42.11
C ASN A 251 20.24 -17.29 40.87
N PRO A 252 20.65 -16.01 40.99
CA PRO A 252 20.62 -15.02 39.90
C PRO A 252 21.34 -15.46 38.62
N TYR A 253 22.44 -16.22 38.71
CA TYR A 253 23.15 -16.68 37.52
C TYR A 253 22.32 -17.65 36.67
N ARG A 254 21.56 -18.54 37.32
CA ARG A 254 20.65 -19.48 36.62
C ARG A 254 19.49 -18.73 35.98
N ILE A 255 18.95 -17.73 36.67
CA ILE A 255 17.90 -16.87 36.14
C ILE A 255 18.38 -16.15 34.87
N ILE A 256 19.57 -15.55 34.90
CA ILE A 256 20.16 -14.85 33.74
C ILE A 256 20.36 -15.82 32.58
N ALA A 257 20.94 -16.99 32.82
CA ALA A 257 21.20 -17.98 31.78
C ALA A 257 19.91 -18.49 31.13
N THR A 258 18.92 -18.91 31.93
CA THR A 258 17.63 -19.41 31.42
C THR A 258 16.88 -18.35 30.64
N ARG A 259 16.89 -17.09 31.11
CA ARG A 259 16.20 -15.98 30.45
C ARG A 259 16.84 -15.63 29.10
N ASN A 260 18.16 -15.61 29.02
CA ASN A 260 18.87 -15.38 27.74
C ASN A 260 18.63 -16.52 26.75
N LEU A 261 18.64 -17.78 27.21
CA LEU A 261 18.39 -18.93 26.35
C LEU A 261 16.98 -18.89 25.76
N ILE A 262 15.96 -18.60 26.59
CA ILE A 262 14.57 -18.47 26.14
C ILE A 262 14.40 -17.29 25.17
N ALA A 263 15.05 -16.16 25.43
CA ALA A 263 14.98 -14.99 24.55
C ALA A 263 15.63 -15.28 23.19
N LEU A 264 16.81 -15.91 23.18
CA LEU A 264 17.52 -16.27 21.95
C LEU A 264 16.74 -17.30 21.13
N SER A 265 16.23 -18.35 21.76
CA SER A 265 15.47 -19.39 21.05
C SER A 265 14.17 -18.83 20.47
N TYR A 266 13.44 -18.02 21.24
CA TYR A 266 12.19 -17.41 20.78
C TYR A 266 12.44 -16.43 19.63
N THR A 267 13.42 -15.54 19.78
CA THR A 267 13.77 -14.57 18.72
C THR A 267 14.21 -15.29 17.44
N PHE A 268 15.01 -16.35 17.56
CA PHE A 268 15.46 -17.12 16.42
C PHE A 268 14.29 -17.82 15.70
N THR A 269 13.41 -18.49 16.43
CA THR A 269 12.24 -19.17 15.86
C THR A 269 11.28 -18.18 15.22
N SER A 270 10.93 -17.09 15.90
CA SER A 270 10.07 -16.04 15.35
C SER A 270 10.68 -15.39 14.11
N SER A 271 11.97 -15.08 14.11
CA SER A 271 12.67 -14.54 12.93
C SER A 271 12.62 -15.50 11.75
N LEU A 272 12.78 -16.81 11.99
CA LEU A 272 12.73 -17.83 10.95
C LEU A 272 11.31 -17.94 10.35
N LEU A 273 10.27 -17.92 11.19
CA LEU A 273 8.87 -17.96 10.76
C LEU A 273 8.49 -16.72 9.96
N ASN A 274 8.87 -15.52 10.44
CA ASN A 274 8.61 -14.27 9.74
C ASN A 274 9.33 -14.22 8.39
N THR A 275 10.59 -14.68 8.34
CA THR A 275 11.35 -14.81 7.08
C THR A 275 10.68 -15.81 6.12
N GLY A 276 10.22 -16.95 6.64
CA GLY A 276 9.50 -17.96 5.85
C GLY A 276 8.19 -17.43 5.28
N ALA A 277 7.40 -16.69 6.08
CA ALA A 277 6.18 -16.05 5.63
C ALA A 277 6.46 -15.01 4.52
N LEU A 278 7.43 -14.11 4.74
CA LEU A 278 7.84 -13.12 3.73
C LEU A 278 8.28 -13.80 2.43
N TRP A 279 9.06 -14.88 2.53
CA TRP A 279 9.50 -15.63 1.36
C TRP A 279 8.35 -16.32 0.63
N ALA A 280 7.38 -16.89 1.35
CA ALA A 280 6.22 -17.55 0.75
C ALA A 280 5.36 -16.56 -0.06
N PHE A 281 5.19 -15.33 0.43
CA PHE A 281 4.36 -14.32 -0.23
C PHE A 281 5.12 -13.43 -1.24
N ARG A 282 6.44 -13.64 -1.41
CA ARG A 282 7.32 -12.85 -2.28
C ARG A 282 6.83 -12.67 -3.73
N ALA A 283 6.17 -13.70 -4.28
CA ALA A 283 5.76 -13.71 -5.68
C ALA A 283 4.45 -12.94 -5.94
N GLY A 284 3.65 -12.72 -4.88
CA GLY A 284 2.40 -11.98 -4.98
C GLY A 284 2.54 -10.49 -4.68
N MET A 285 3.66 -10.10 -4.04
CA MET A 285 4.04 -8.72 -3.78
C MET A 285 4.88 -8.24 -4.95
N GLY A 286 4.33 -7.39 -5.81
CA GLY A 286 5.08 -6.82 -6.94
C GLY A 286 6.43 -6.25 -6.49
N SER A 287 7.40 -6.20 -7.40
CA SER A 287 8.81 -5.79 -7.17
C SER A 287 9.04 -4.46 -6.44
N HIS A 288 7.98 -3.68 -6.14
CA HIS A 288 8.01 -2.39 -5.47
C HIS A 288 7.92 -2.43 -3.93
N LEU A 289 7.83 -3.60 -3.31
CA LEU A 289 7.75 -3.76 -1.83
C LEU A 289 9.07 -4.17 -1.16
N TRP A 290 10.16 -4.27 -1.92
CA TRP A 290 11.45 -4.76 -1.42
C TRP A 290 12.40 -3.68 -0.89
N PHE A 291 11.99 -2.40 -0.85
CA PHE A 291 12.78 -1.32 -0.26
C PHE A 291 11.88 -0.24 0.35
#